data_AF-A0A2V5T044-F1
#
_entry.id   AF-A0A2V5T044-F1
#
_cell.length_a   1.000
_cell.length_b   1.000
_cell.length_c   1.000
_cell.angle_alpha   90.00
_cell.angle_beta   90.00
_cell.angle_gamma   90.00
#
_symmetry.space_group_name_H-M   'P 1'
#
loop_
_entity.id
_entity.type
_entity.pdbx_description
1 polymer ?
#
loop_
_entity_poly.entity_id
_entity_poly.type
_entity_poly.pdbx_seq_one_letter_code
_entity_poly.pdbx_strand_id
1 'polypeptide(L)'
;MIDVRYERGVYLPQHDLWLDPWDAKGCAFVSHAHSDHIAPHNEIIVSERTARLMQSRLAGERIEHVLPFGERRTVRRLDLMLLPAGHIFGSAQCFVFAGDETLLYTGDFKLRPGKSAEQAEWHKADTLVMETTFGLPRYRFPPTEQVIDQIVTFCRETIDDGQVPVLLGYSLGKAQEILCSLKGAGLTPMLHGSVYQMTRIYEQFGQLFCKYVRYNANDVAGKVLICPPSANRSRMLESIPRKRVAMISGWAVDANAVYRYQVDAAFPLSDHADYNDLVRYVDLVQPRRVFTLHGFAAEFARDLREHGVEAWALTKENQLELQLETLARDSRSSIGSSPIGLDRDICQCWRNHCRDCRKVGKNPLACKLLAEARSKAASHCGDLFYGPRFCPERSAHIANRRIDHLPRDDGSGEIE
;
A
#
# COMPACT_ATOMS: atom_id res chain seq x y z
N MET A 1 6.00 -28.72 -3.99
CA MET A 1 5.57 -27.35 -4.32
C MET A 1 4.88 -26.76 -3.11
N ILE A 2 5.47 -25.73 -2.52
CA ILE A 2 4.95 -25.01 -1.34
C ILE A 2 3.50 -24.57 -1.62
N ASP A 3 2.54 -24.91 -0.74
CA ASP A 3 1.15 -24.45 -0.90
C ASP A 3 1.07 -23.01 -0.38
N VAL A 4 0.48 -22.12 -1.17
CA VAL A 4 0.36 -20.70 -0.86
C VAL A 4 -1.11 -20.33 -0.94
N ARG A 5 -1.67 -19.90 0.18
CA ARG A 5 -3.07 -19.48 0.29
C ARG A 5 -3.15 -18.01 0.66
N TYR A 6 -4.28 -17.40 0.33
CA TYR A 6 -4.56 -16.03 0.72
C TYR A 6 -5.86 -15.94 1.49
N GLU A 7 -5.76 -15.50 2.74
CA GLU A 7 -6.88 -15.36 3.68
C GLU A 7 -6.67 -14.06 4.48
N ARG A 8 -6.83 -12.91 3.81
CA ARG A 8 -6.50 -11.58 4.38
C ARG A 8 -5.07 -11.51 4.91
N GLY A 9 -4.14 -12.08 4.13
CA GLY A 9 -2.76 -12.38 4.49
C GLY A 9 -2.31 -13.62 3.75
N VAL A 10 -1.00 -13.77 3.50
CA VAL A 10 -0.47 -14.98 2.87
C VAL A 10 -0.27 -16.05 3.94
N TYR A 11 -0.74 -17.26 3.67
CA TYR A 11 -0.58 -18.40 4.57
C TYR A 11 0.12 -19.55 3.87
N LEU A 12 1.10 -20.15 4.57
CA LEU A 12 1.84 -21.33 4.13
C LEU A 12 1.44 -22.53 5.02
N PRO A 13 0.44 -23.34 4.64
CA PRO A 13 -0.16 -24.35 5.51
C PRO A 13 0.83 -25.42 5.99
N GLN A 14 1.77 -25.86 5.14
CA GLN A 14 2.74 -26.89 5.56
C GLN A 14 3.73 -26.40 6.63
N HIS A 15 3.91 -25.08 6.73
CA HIS A 15 4.83 -24.44 7.64
C HIS A 15 4.10 -23.79 8.83
N ASP A 16 2.78 -23.70 8.76
CA ASP A 16 1.96 -22.91 9.70
C ASP A 16 2.50 -21.48 9.89
N LEU A 17 2.87 -20.84 8.77
CA LEU A 17 3.44 -19.49 8.74
C LEU A 17 2.49 -18.53 8.03
N TRP A 18 2.15 -17.45 8.73
CA TRP A 18 1.46 -16.29 8.15
C TRP A 18 2.48 -15.23 7.75
N LEU A 19 2.28 -14.58 6.60
CA LEU A 19 3.05 -13.45 6.13
C LEU A 19 2.10 -12.25 5.98
N ASP A 20 2.36 -11.20 6.77
CA ASP A 20 1.56 -9.97 6.87
C ASP A 20 0.03 -10.18 6.94
N PRO A 21 -0.49 -11.00 7.87
CA PRO A 21 -1.92 -11.15 8.05
C PRO A 21 -2.55 -9.88 8.66
N TRP A 22 -3.72 -9.50 8.15
CA TRP A 22 -4.45 -8.31 8.60
C TRP A 22 -5.08 -8.47 9.98
N ASP A 23 -5.38 -9.71 10.36
CA ASP A 23 -6.02 -10.05 11.61
C ASP A 23 -5.01 -10.72 12.56
N ALA A 24 -5.25 -10.61 13.87
CA ALA A 24 -4.39 -11.22 14.89
C ALA A 24 -4.23 -12.73 14.67
N LYS A 25 -3.00 -13.24 14.83
CA LYS A 25 -2.62 -14.65 14.65
C LYS A 25 -1.71 -15.08 15.80
N GLY A 26 -1.57 -16.39 15.98
CA GLY A 26 -0.64 -16.96 16.95
C GLY A 26 0.81 -16.61 16.64
N CYS A 27 1.25 -16.83 15.40
CA CYS A 27 2.58 -16.46 14.92
C CYS A 27 2.48 -15.89 13.50
N ALA A 28 3.19 -14.81 13.21
CA ALA A 28 3.25 -14.20 11.89
C ALA A 28 4.63 -13.60 11.60
N PHE A 29 5.06 -13.66 10.35
CA PHE A 29 6.08 -12.77 9.84
C PHE A 29 5.47 -11.39 9.58
N VAL A 30 6.17 -10.34 10.01
CA VAL A 30 5.81 -8.94 9.74
C VAL A 30 6.93 -8.30 8.92
N SER A 31 6.63 -7.98 7.67
CA SER A 31 7.61 -7.40 6.73
C SER A 31 8.03 -6.00 7.16
N HIS A 32 7.10 -5.16 7.56
CA HIS A 32 7.38 -3.77 7.91
C HIS A 32 6.26 -3.13 8.77
N ALA A 33 6.55 -1.95 9.30
CA ALA A 33 5.71 -1.30 10.32
C ALA A 33 4.65 -0.34 9.74
N HIS A 34 4.13 -0.54 8.53
CA HIS A 34 2.92 0.17 8.08
C HIS A 34 1.66 -0.47 8.66
N SER A 35 0.60 0.34 8.77
CA SER A 35 -0.62 -0.02 9.50
C SER A 35 -1.39 -1.19 8.89
N ASP A 36 -1.23 -1.41 7.60
CA ASP A 36 -1.85 -2.46 6.79
C ASP A 36 -1.05 -3.78 6.78
N HIS A 37 0.12 -3.80 7.41
CA HIS A 37 0.97 -4.99 7.57
C HIS A 37 1.17 -5.38 9.04
N ILE A 38 0.62 -4.62 9.99
CA ILE A 38 0.73 -4.90 11.42
C ILE A 38 -0.64 -5.22 12.02
N ALA A 39 -0.67 -6.27 12.83
CA ALA A 39 -1.80 -6.59 13.69
C ALA A 39 -1.29 -7.10 15.06
N PRO A 40 -2.15 -7.17 16.09
CA PRO A 40 -1.74 -7.59 17.42
C PRO A 40 -1.56 -9.12 17.50
N HIS A 41 -0.57 -9.66 16.78
CA HIS A 41 -0.19 -11.07 16.84
C HIS A 41 0.49 -11.40 18.17
N ASN A 42 0.37 -12.65 18.63
CA ASN A 42 0.99 -13.09 19.89
C ASN A 42 2.52 -13.23 19.74
N GLU A 43 2.96 -13.80 18.62
CA GLU A 43 4.37 -13.98 18.27
C GLU A 43 4.64 -13.39 16.88
N ILE A 44 5.77 -12.71 16.70
CA ILE A 44 6.19 -12.16 15.41
C ILE A 44 7.62 -12.54 15.04
N ILE A 45 7.86 -12.80 13.74
CA ILE A 45 9.20 -12.83 13.13
C ILE A 45 9.40 -11.52 12.41
N VAL A 46 10.46 -10.79 12.73
CA VAL A 46 10.57 -9.37 12.36
C VAL A 46 12.03 -8.93 12.32
N SER A 47 12.34 -7.88 11.57
CA SER A 47 13.65 -7.22 11.63
C SER A 47 13.76 -6.33 12.89
N GLU A 48 14.99 -6.05 13.33
CA GLU A 48 15.24 -5.22 14.52
C GLU A 48 14.60 -3.83 14.43
N ARG A 49 14.77 -3.18 13.27
CA ARG A 49 14.25 -1.83 13.03
C ARG A 49 12.73 -1.83 12.94
N THR A 50 12.13 -2.83 12.29
CA THR A 50 10.67 -2.96 12.23
C THR A 50 10.09 -3.21 13.62
N ALA A 51 10.69 -4.06 14.44
CA ALA A 51 10.27 -4.29 15.83
C ALA A 51 10.23 -2.98 16.63
N ARG A 52 11.30 -2.19 16.55
CA ARG A 52 11.37 -0.90 17.26
C ARG A 52 10.33 0.10 16.77
N LEU A 53 10.06 0.15 15.47
CA LEU A 53 9.02 1.00 14.89
C LEU A 53 7.61 0.55 15.30
N MET A 54 7.37 -0.77 15.31
CA MET A 54 6.10 -1.37 15.74
C MET A 54 5.77 -1.04 17.19
N GLN A 55 6.74 -1.12 18.11
CA GLN A 55 6.53 -0.76 19.53
C GLN A 55 5.98 0.67 19.71
N SER A 56 6.34 1.60 18.80
CA SER A 56 5.84 2.97 18.84
C SER A 56 4.45 3.13 18.19
N ARG A 57 3.99 2.17 17.39
CA ARG A 57 2.77 2.27 16.58
C ARG A 57 1.65 1.35 17.06
N LEU A 58 2.00 0.22 17.66
CA LEU A 58 1.08 -0.80 18.11
C LEU A 58 1.45 -1.20 19.55
N ALA A 59 0.66 -0.70 20.50
CA ALA A 59 0.80 -1.07 21.89
C ALA A 59 0.47 -2.56 22.13
N GLY A 60 0.96 -3.10 23.23
CA GLY A 60 0.71 -4.47 23.66
C GLY A 60 1.98 -5.31 23.70
N GLU A 61 1.95 -6.34 24.53
CA GLU A 61 3.02 -7.31 24.66
C GLU A 61 2.91 -8.38 23.57
N ARG A 62 4.06 -8.80 23.04
CA ARG A 62 4.20 -9.85 22.04
C ARG A 62 5.59 -10.48 22.16
N ILE A 63 5.72 -11.72 21.72
CA ILE A 63 7.01 -12.38 21.59
C ILE A 63 7.62 -11.96 20.25
N GLU A 64 8.82 -11.37 20.27
CA GLU A 64 9.51 -10.90 19.07
C GLU A 64 10.71 -11.80 18.76
N HIS A 65 10.66 -12.50 17.61
CA HIS A 65 11.80 -13.19 17.02
C HIS A 65 12.51 -12.22 16.08
N VAL A 66 13.40 -11.42 16.65
CA VAL A 66 14.19 -10.43 15.91
C VAL A 66 15.32 -11.13 15.17
N LEU A 67 15.35 -11.01 13.83
CA LEU A 67 16.38 -11.62 13.00
C LEU A 67 17.20 -10.57 12.25
N PRO A 68 18.53 -10.74 12.16
CA PRO A 68 19.37 -9.93 11.29
C PRO A 68 19.14 -10.27 9.81
N PHE A 69 19.46 -9.32 8.94
CA PHE A 69 19.40 -9.54 7.49
C PHE A 69 20.54 -10.46 7.02
N GLY A 70 20.26 -11.26 5.99
CA GLY A 70 21.24 -12.12 5.33
C GLY A 70 21.67 -13.35 6.13
N GLU A 71 21.07 -13.60 7.29
CA GLU A 71 21.38 -14.77 8.12
C GLU A 71 20.23 -15.77 8.09
N ARG A 72 20.54 -17.01 7.72
CA ARG A 72 19.62 -18.15 7.85
C ARG A 72 19.45 -18.52 9.32
N ARG A 73 18.21 -18.55 9.78
CA ARG A 73 17.84 -18.81 11.18
C ARG A 73 16.65 -19.76 11.24
N THR A 74 16.66 -20.64 12.24
CA THR A 74 15.50 -21.48 12.55
C THR A 74 14.70 -20.85 13.68
N VAL A 75 13.45 -20.52 13.41
CA VAL A 75 12.49 -20.03 14.41
C VAL A 75 11.34 -21.02 14.49
N ARG A 76 11.08 -21.58 15.68
CA ARG A 76 10.16 -22.70 15.87
C ARG A 76 10.58 -23.91 15.02
N ARG A 77 9.87 -24.19 13.93
CA ARG A 77 10.19 -25.24 12.94
C ARG A 77 10.41 -24.66 11.53
N LEU A 78 10.50 -23.34 11.45
CA LEU A 78 10.65 -22.58 10.22
C LEU A 78 12.12 -22.28 10.01
N ASP A 79 12.62 -22.58 8.83
CA ASP A 79 13.96 -22.20 8.42
C ASP A 79 13.85 -21.06 7.41
N LEU A 80 14.35 -19.89 7.78
CA LEU A 80 14.13 -18.66 7.03
C LEU A 80 15.28 -17.67 7.16
N MET A 81 15.31 -16.72 6.24
CA MET A 81 16.27 -15.62 6.21
C MET A 81 15.53 -14.34 5.84
N LEU A 82 15.85 -13.25 6.52
CA LEU A 82 15.32 -11.93 6.16
C LEU A 82 16.27 -11.26 5.16
N LEU A 83 15.69 -10.66 4.13
CA LEU A 83 16.42 -9.81 3.18
C LEU A 83 15.87 -8.38 3.27
N PRO A 84 16.68 -7.33 3.11
CA PRO A 84 16.13 -5.98 3.06
C PRO A 84 15.19 -5.80 1.85
N ALA A 85 14.06 -5.12 2.04
CA ALA A 85 13.06 -4.87 0.98
C ALA A 85 13.18 -3.49 0.33
N GLY A 86 13.91 -2.56 0.96
CA GLY A 86 14.13 -1.19 0.47
C GLY A 86 12.90 -0.28 0.44
N HIS A 87 11.78 -0.72 1.00
CA HIS A 87 10.54 0.04 1.07
C HIS A 87 10.59 1.14 2.15
N ILE A 88 10.76 0.73 3.42
CA ILE A 88 11.00 1.63 4.56
C ILE A 88 12.13 1.08 5.44
N PHE A 89 12.60 1.86 6.40
CA PHE A 89 13.66 1.44 7.32
C PHE A 89 13.29 0.16 8.08
N GLY A 90 14.12 -0.87 7.92
CA GLY A 90 13.87 -2.19 8.48
C GLY A 90 12.91 -3.07 7.69
N SER A 91 12.32 -2.58 6.58
CA SER A 91 11.44 -3.40 5.75
C SER A 91 12.16 -4.67 5.27
N ALA A 92 11.50 -5.80 5.44
CA ALA A 92 12.08 -7.12 5.28
C ALA A 92 11.25 -7.96 4.31
N GLN A 93 11.95 -8.69 3.47
CA GLN A 93 11.44 -9.81 2.71
C GLN A 93 11.71 -11.10 3.48
N CYS A 94 10.85 -12.10 3.34
CA CYS A 94 11.00 -13.40 4.00
C CYS A 94 11.39 -14.46 2.97
N PHE A 95 12.61 -14.98 3.08
CA PHE A 95 13.10 -16.10 2.29
C PHE A 95 12.96 -17.38 3.11
N VAL A 96 12.08 -18.29 2.68
CA VAL A 96 11.73 -19.53 3.37
C VAL A 96 12.41 -20.72 2.69
N PHE A 97 13.08 -21.55 3.49
CA PHE A 97 13.65 -22.83 3.07
C PHE A 97 12.67 -23.97 3.43
N ALA A 98 12.15 -24.66 2.42
CA ALA A 98 11.14 -25.72 2.56
C ALA A 98 11.62 -27.02 1.93
N GLY A 99 12.57 -27.71 2.58
CA GLY A 99 13.23 -28.88 2.01
C GLY A 99 14.07 -28.47 0.79
N ASP A 100 13.77 -29.06 -0.37
CA ASP A 100 14.44 -28.76 -1.63
C ASP A 100 13.83 -27.57 -2.39
N GLU A 101 12.79 -26.93 -1.83
CA GLU A 101 12.12 -25.77 -2.44
C GLU A 101 12.35 -24.50 -1.62
N THR A 102 12.33 -23.37 -2.32
CA THR A 102 12.50 -22.03 -1.74
C THR A 102 11.35 -21.10 -2.11
N LEU A 103 10.96 -20.24 -1.16
CA LEU A 103 9.99 -19.19 -1.39
C LEU A 103 10.53 -17.84 -0.93
N LEU A 104 10.41 -16.82 -1.78
CA LEU A 104 10.68 -15.44 -1.41
C LEU A 104 9.37 -14.66 -1.37
N TYR A 105 9.04 -14.09 -0.21
CA TYR A 105 7.94 -13.17 -0.03
C TYR A 105 8.48 -11.75 0.12
N THR A 106 8.07 -10.82 -0.74
CA THR A 106 8.66 -9.47 -0.77
C THR A 106 8.13 -8.55 0.32
N GLY A 107 6.91 -8.78 0.83
CA GLY A 107 6.14 -7.70 1.45
C GLY A 107 6.01 -6.52 0.47
N ASP A 108 5.93 -5.30 1.00
CA ASP A 108 6.14 -4.11 0.18
C ASP A 108 7.64 -3.87 -0.04
N PHE A 109 8.03 -3.56 -1.28
CA PHE A 109 9.43 -3.44 -1.65
C PHE A 109 9.69 -2.34 -2.67
N LYS A 110 10.93 -1.84 -2.70
CA LYS A 110 11.39 -0.88 -3.70
C LYS A 110 12.81 -1.22 -4.13
N LEU A 111 12.97 -1.41 -5.44
CA LEU A 111 14.25 -1.77 -6.03
C LEU A 111 15.17 -0.55 -6.27
N ARG A 112 14.59 0.61 -6.61
CA ARG A 112 15.37 1.86 -6.75
C ARG A 112 15.97 2.27 -5.40
N PRO A 113 17.26 2.64 -5.36
CA PRO A 113 17.91 2.99 -4.10
C PRO A 113 17.27 4.23 -3.47
N GLY A 114 16.83 4.09 -2.22
CA GLY A 114 16.42 5.20 -1.35
C GLY A 114 17.57 5.68 -0.46
N LYS A 115 17.35 6.77 0.26
CA LYS A 115 18.33 7.32 1.23
C LYS A 115 17.91 7.11 2.68
N SER A 116 16.66 6.71 2.93
CA SER A 116 16.13 6.48 4.29
C SER A 116 15.91 5.01 4.66
N ALA A 117 16.22 4.07 3.77
CA ALA A 117 16.04 2.63 4.00
C ALA A 117 17.25 1.85 3.45
N GLU A 118 17.41 0.62 3.91
CA GLU A 118 18.36 -0.35 3.36
C GLU A 118 18.11 -0.58 1.86
N GLN A 119 19.13 -0.95 1.08
CA GLN A 119 18.92 -1.30 -0.33
C GLN A 119 18.27 -2.68 -0.44
N ALA A 120 17.29 -2.84 -1.32
CA ALA A 120 16.67 -4.13 -1.54
C ALA A 120 17.69 -5.17 -2.02
N GLU A 121 17.69 -6.34 -1.39
CA GLU A 121 18.48 -7.50 -1.82
C GLU A 121 17.55 -8.59 -2.38
N TRP A 122 18.11 -9.58 -3.04
CA TRP A 122 17.33 -10.69 -3.59
C TRP A 122 18.16 -11.96 -3.65
N HIS A 123 17.47 -13.08 -3.62
CA HIS A 123 18.02 -14.40 -3.86
C HIS A 123 17.17 -15.09 -4.92
N LYS A 124 17.78 -16.07 -5.61
CA LYS A 124 16.99 -16.97 -6.45
C LYS A 124 16.03 -17.79 -5.58
N ALA A 125 14.79 -17.94 -6.02
CA ALA A 125 13.77 -18.70 -5.31
C ALA A 125 12.90 -19.50 -6.29
N ASP A 126 12.38 -20.66 -5.90
CA ASP A 126 11.46 -21.44 -6.76
C ASP A 126 10.09 -20.76 -6.89
N THR A 127 9.58 -20.21 -5.79
CA THR A 127 8.32 -19.46 -5.74
C THR A 127 8.59 -18.02 -5.30
N LEU A 128 8.13 -17.05 -6.08
CA LEU A 128 8.13 -15.63 -5.69
C LEU A 128 6.72 -15.20 -5.34
N VAL A 129 6.51 -14.59 -4.18
CA VAL A 129 5.25 -13.97 -3.76
C VAL A 129 5.50 -12.47 -3.61
N MET A 130 4.99 -11.64 -4.53
CA MET A 130 5.38 -10.24 -4.63
C MET A 130 4.24 -9.23 -4.69
N GLU A 131 4.45 -8.05 -4.09
CA GLU A 131 3.54 -6.92 -4.24
C GLU A 131 3.50 -6.39 -5.68
N THR A 132 2.38 -5.78 -6.04
CA THR A 132 2.14 -5.20 -7.38
C THR A 132 1.36 -3.89 -7.27
N THR A 133 1.69 -3.06 -6.29
CA THR A 133 1.03 -1.75 -6.05
C THR A 133 0.98 -0.90 -7.32
N PHE A 134 2.06 -0.92 -8.09
CA PHE A 134 2.21 -0.22 -9.37
C PHE A 134 2.33 -1.18 -10.57
N GLY A 135 1.64 -2.32 -10.51
CA GLY A 135 1.67 -3.39 -11.50
C GLY A 135 1.06 -3.10 -12.88
N LEU A 136 0.91 -1.84 -13.29
CA LEU A 136 0.45 -1.47 -14.64
C LEU A 136 1.51 -0.67 -15.41
N PRO A 137 1.67 -0.89 -16.74
CA PRO A 137 2.71 -0.21 -17.54
C PRO A 137 2.71 1.32 -17.51
N ARG A 138 1.58 1.94 -17.14
CA ARG A 138 1.48 3.40 -16.99
C ARG A 138 2.16 3.94 -15.72
N TYR A 139 2.38 3.10 -14.70
CA TYR A 139 3.07 3.47 -13.47
C TYR A 139 4.58 3.24 -13.60
N ARG A 140 5.17 3.93 -14.56
CA ARG A 140 6.62 4.07 -14.70
C ARG A 140 7.02 5.41 -14.12
N PHE A 141 7.91 5.40 -13.14
CA PHE A 141 8.29 6.62 -12.44
C PHE A 141 9.40 7.37 -13.19
N PRO A 142 9.37 8.71 -13.19
CA PRO A 142 10.51 9.49 -13.65
C PRO A 142 11.74 9.26 -12.75
N PRO A 143 12.95 9.61 -13.23
CA PRO A 143 14.17 9.54 -12.43
C PRO A 143 14.01 10.25 -11.07
N THR A 144 14.42 9.58 -9.99
CA THR A 144 14.26 10.08 -8.62
C THR A 144 14.87 11.47 -8.43
N GLU A 145 16.06 11.70 -8.98
CA GLU A 145 16.78 12.98 -8.89
C GLU A 145 15.97 14.13 -9.51
N GLN A 146 15.35 13.90 -10.68
CA GLN A 146 14.50 14.89 -11.33
C GLN A 146 13.30 15.27 -10.46
N VAL A 147 12.67 14.30 -9.80
CA VAL A 147 11.53 14.57 -8.90
C VAL A 147 11.99 15.33 -7.66
N ILE A 148 13.17 15.02 -7.11
CA ILE A 148 13.74 15.74 -5.97
C ILE A 148 14.02 17.20 -6.35
N ASP A 149 14.59 17.45 -7.53
CA ASP A 149 14.87 18.81 -8.02
C ASP A 149 13.58 19.64 -8.17
N GLN A 150 12.50 19.01 -8.65
CA GLN A 150 11.18 19.64 -8.72
C GLN A 150 10.62 19.98 -7.33
N ILE A 151 10.76 19.07 -6.35
CA ILE A 151 10.34 19.31 -4.97
C ILE A 151 11.14 20.46 -4.35
N VAL A 152 12.46 20.50 -4.56
CA VAL A 152 13.33 21.56 -4.03
C VAL A 152 12.99 22.91 -4.67
N THR A 153 12.78 22.94 -5.99
CA THR A 153 12.34 24.14 -6.71
C THR A 153 11.02 24.65 -6.17
N PHE A 154 10.01 23.78 -6.02
CA PHE A 154 8.72 24.12 -5.41
C PHE A 154 8.89 24.74 -4.01
N CYS A 155 9.77 24.18 -3.18
CA CYS A 155 10.02 24.70 -1.84
C CYS A 155 10.65 26.11 -1.88
N ARG A 156 11.65 26.32 -2.74
CA ARG A 156 12.34 27.61 -2.89
C ARG A 156 11.40 28.70 -3.38
N GLU A 157 10.70 28.45 -4.48
CA GLU A 157 9.72 29.40 -5.04
C GLU A 157 8.63 29.77 -4.02
N THR A 158 8.13 28.78 -3.28
CA THR A 158 7.11 29.03 -2.25
C THR A 158 7.65 29.94 -1.13
N ILE A 159 8.90 29.74 -0.71
CA ILE A 159 9.54 30.57 0.31
C ILE A 159 9.82 31.98 -0.22
N ASP A 160 10.30 32.09 -1.45
CA ASP A 160 10.59 33.37 -2.11
C ASP A 160 9.32 34.23 -2.28
N ASP A 161 8.17 33.58 -2.50
CA ASP A 161 6.84 34.20 -2.51
C ASP A 161 6.30 34.58 -1.10
N GLY A 162 7.09 34.36 -0.04
CA GLY A 162 6.70 34.62 1.34
C GLY A 162 5.62 33.67 1.86
N GLN A 163 5.55 32.46 1.32
CA GLN A 163 4.61 31.41 1.71
C GLN A 163 5.35 30.23 2.37
N VAL A 164 4.60 29.36 3.06
CA VAL A 164 5.16 28.15 3.69
C VAL A 164 4.96 26.94 2.77
N PRO A 165 6.02 26.30 2.26
CA PRO A 165 5.89 25.03 1.55
C PRO A 165 5.56 23.90 2.52
N VAL A 166 4.51 23.15 2.19
CA VAL A 166 4.05 21.98 2.93
C VAL A 166 4.18 20.75 2.03
N LEU A 167 4.94 19.76 2.47
CA LEU A 167 5.15 18.50 1.78
C LEU A 167 4.39 17.38 2.52
N LEU A 168 3.35 16.84 1.87
CA LEU A 168 2.58 15.73 2.39
C LEU A 168 3.26 14.41 2.03
N GLY A 169 3.69 13.68 3.06
CA GLY A 169 4.29 12.36 2.93
C GLY A 169 3.97 11.50 4.15
N TYR A 170 3.71 10.21 3.97
CA TYR A 170 3.42 9.28 5.07
C TYR A 170 4.46 9.42 6.19
N SER A 171 3.99 9.36 7.44
CA SER A 171 4.81 9.65 8.62
C SER A 171 6.00 8.71 8.81
N LEU A 172 5.91 7.51 8.24
CA LEU A 172 6.95 6.50 8.21
C LEU A 172 7.27 6.11 6.76
N GLY A 173 8.55 6.18 6.39
CA GLY A 173 9.05 5.94 5.04
C GLY A 173 9.18 7.25 4.28
N LYS A 174 8.11 7.65 3.58
CA LYS A 174 8.10 8.80 2.67
C LYS A 174 8.63 10.08 3.30
N ALA A 175 8.21 10.42 4.51
CA ALA A 175 8.66 11.65 5.17
C ALA A 175 10.17 11.64 5.45
N GLN A 176 10.75 10.49 5.80
CA GLN A 176 12.19 10.34 6.02
C GLN A 176 12.96 10.38 4.69
N GLU A 177 12.41 9.81 3.62
CA GLU A 177 12.99 9.89 2.27
C GLU A 177 13.03 11.34 1.77
N ILE A 178 11.94 12.11 1.96
CA ILE A 178 11.89 13.55 1.68
C ILE A 178 12.96 14.27 2.50
N LEU A 179 13.03 14.00 3.81
CA LEU A 179 14.00 14.62 4.71
C LEU A 179 15.45 14.37 4.26
N CYS A 180 15.79 13.14 3.88
CA CYS A 180 17.10 12.82 3.31
C CYS A 180 17.36 13.54 1.97
N SER A 181 16.32 13.70 1.16
CA SER A 181 16.40 14.34 -0.16
C SER A 181 16.63 15.86 -0.09
N LEU A 182 16.19 16.53 0.98
CA LEU A 182 16.42 17.95 1.19
C LEU A 182 17.83 18.29 1.73
N LYS A 183 18.64 17.27 2.04
CA LYS A 183 20.02 17.47 2.53
C LYS A 183 20.85 18.21 1.48
N GLY A 184 21.45 19.33 1.90
CA GLY A 184 22.28 20.18 1.04
C GLY A 184 21.50 21.19 0.19
N ALA A 185 20.16 21.21 0.25
CA ALA A 185 19.35 22.14 -0.53
C ALA A 185 19.32 23.58 0.02
N GLY A 186 19.91 23.83 1.20
CA GLY A 186 19.82 25.11 1.91
C GLY A 186 18.45 25.38 2.56
N LEU A 187 17.59 24.36 2.62
CA LEU A 187 16.26 24.42 3.20
C LEU A 187 16.30 23.92 4.66
N THR A 188 15.43 24.46 5.52
CA THR A 188 15.28 23.99 6.89
C THR A 188 13.96 23.21 7.03
N PRO A 189 14.00 21.87 7.12
CA PRO A 189 12.81 21.05 7.35
C PRO A 189 12.24 21.27 8.76
N MET A 190 10.92 21.37 8.82
CA MET A 190 10.11 21.39 10.03
C MET A 190 9.19 20.16 10.02
N LEU A 191 9.24 19.32 11.05
CA LEU A 191 8.54 18.03 11.07
C LEU A 191 7.27 18.08 11.92
N HIS A 192 6.17 17.60 11.36
CA HIS A 192 4.97 17.24 12.12
C HIS A 192 5.30 16.26 13.25
N GLY A 193 4.53 16.28 14.35
CA GLY A 193 4.80 15.48 15.55
C GLY A 193 4.99 13.97 15.28
N SER A 194 4.12 13.38 14.46
CA SER A 194 4.23 11.96 14.08
C SER A 194 5.47 11.67 13.20
N VAL A 195 5.81 12.57 12.27
CA VAL A 195 7.02 12.46 11.44
C VAL A 195 8.27 12.58 12.30
N TYR A 196 8.29 13.55 13.22
CA TYR A 196 9.37 13.77 14.18
C TYR A 196 9.60 12.52 15.02
N GLN A 197 8.55 11.92 15.57
CA GLN A 197 8.65 10.70 16.38
C GLN A 197 9.29 9.54 15.61
N MET A 198 8.84 9.26 14.39
CA MET A 198 9.43 8.20 13.55
C MET A 198 10.90 8.50 13.21
N THR A 199 11.21 9.75 12.86
CA THR A 199 12.58 10.19 12.54
C THR A 199 13.54 10.00 13.72
N ARG A 200 13.08 10.28 14.95
CA ARG A 200 13.87 10.04 16.18
C ARG A 200 14.16 8.56 16.43
N ILE A 201 13.33 7.64 15.94
CA ILE A 201 13.61 6.20 16.03
C ILE A 201 14.74 5.82 15.07
N TYR A 202 14.75 6.36 13.85
CA TYR A 202 15.80 6.10 12.87
C TYR A 202 17.18 6.52 13.41
N GLU A 203 17.24 7.67 14.09
CA GLU A 203 18.47 8.17 14.71
C GLU A 203 19.00 7.29 15.85
N GLN A 204 18.14 6.52 16.54
CA GLN A 204 18.60 5.55 17.56
C GLN A 204 19.45 4.43 16.95
N PHE A 205 19.29 4.19 15.65
CA PHE A 205 20.07 3.21 14.88
C PHE A 205 21.18 3.86 14.04
N GLY A 206 21.54 5.12 14.34
CA GLY A 206 22.66 5.80 13.68
C GLY A 206 22.34 6.42 12.32
N GLN A 207 21.07 6.43 11.88
CA GLN A 207 20.69 7.14 10.65
C GLN A 207 20.91 8.65 10.83
N LEU A 208 21.59 9.27 9.87
CA LEU A 208 21.90 10.70 9.89
C LEU A 208 20.99 11.48 8.93
N PHE A 209 20.31 12.49 9.45
CA PHE A 209 19.50 13.43 8.67
C PHE A 209 20.16 14.81 8.61
N CYS A 210 19.68 15.67 7.71
CA CYS A 210 20.03 17.10 7.78
C CYS A 210 19.42 17.73 9.04
N LYS A 211 19.87 18.92 9.42
CA LYS A 211 19.26 19.66 10.54
C LYS A 211 17.77 19.87 10.28
N TYR A 212 16.93 19.45 11.21
CA TYR A 212 15.49 19.66 11.17
C TYR A 212 14.99 20.18 12.53
N VAL A 213 13.79 20.74 12.55
CA VAL A 213 13.13 21.20 13.78
C VAL A 213 11.75 20.55 13.93
N ARG A 214 11.23 20.46 15.15
CA ARG A 214 9.84 20.05 15.39
C ARG A 214 8.89 21.19 15.04
N TYR A 215 7.69 20.85 14.57
CA TYR A 215 6.65 21.82 14.25
C TYR A 215 6.39 22.81 15.39
N ASN A 216 6.44 24.09 15.06
CA ASN A 216 6.09 25.21 15.93
C ASN A 216 5.27 26.22 15.12
N ALA A 217 4.01 26.43 15.53
CA ALA A 217 3.08 27.33 14.83
C ALA A 217 3.57 28.78 14.74
N ASN A 218 4.41 29.22 15.69
CA ASN A 218 4.90 30.60 15.76
C ASN A 218 6.16 30.84 14.91
N ASP A 219 6.75 29.81 14.32
CA ASP A 219 8.06 29.90 13.65
C ASP A 219 8.09 29.13 12.31
N VAL A 220 7.01 29.22 11.53
CA VAL A 220 6.88 28.49 10.25
C VAL A 220 7.57 29.18 9.07
N ALA A 221 7.87 30.47 9.17
CA ALA A 221 8.42 31.26 8.07
C ALA A 221 9.83 30.75 7.65
N GLY A 222 10.07 30.69 6.33
CA GLY A 222 11.34 30.26 5.74
C GLY A 222 11.68 28.77 5.92
N LYS A 223 10.72 27.95 6.36
CA LYS A 223 10.93 26.52 6.62
C LYS A 223 10.01 25.66 5.76
N VAL A 224 10.40 24.40 5.57
CA VAL A 224 9.62 23.41 4.81
C VAL A 224 8.91 22.47 5.76
N LEU A 225 7.58 22.55 5.83
CA LEU A 225 6.80 21.70 6.71
C LEU A 225 6.57 20.33 6.07
N ILE A 226 7.03 19.26 6.72
CA ILE A 226 6.77 17.87 6.30
C ILE A 226 5.72 17.28 7.25
N CYS A 227 4.60 16.84 6.72
CA CYS A 227 3.49 16.30 7.51
C CYS A 227 2.76 15.15 6.81
N PRO A 228 2.03 14.29 7.56
CA PRO A 228 1.28 13.19 6.94
C PRO A 228 0.10 13.72 6.11
N PRO A 229 -0.35 12.99 5.07
CA PRO A 229 -1.52 13.38 4.27
C PRO A 229 -2.80 13.61 5.10
N SER A 230 -2.95 12.93 6.23
CA SER A 230 -4.06 13.13 7.18
C SER A 230 -4.10 14.55 7.76
N ALA A 231 -2.98 15.28 7.75
CA ALA A 231 -2.91 16.65 8.22
C ALA A 231 -3.43 17.68 7.21
N ASN A 232 -3.67 17.31 5.93
CA ASN A 232 -3.99 18.26 4.85
C ASN A 232 -5.17 19.19 5.19
N ARG A 233 -6.17 18.68 5.92
CA ARG A 233 -7.38 19.42 6.34
C ARG A 233 -7.46 19.60 7.86
N SER A 234 -6.32 19.57 8.53
CA SER A 234 -6.26 19.77 9.98
C SER A 234 -6.27 21.26 10.30
N ARG A 235 -6.80 21.62 11.48
CA ARG A 235 -6.73 22.99 12.02
C ARG A 235 -5.29 23.53 12.06
N MET A 236 -4.30 22.65 12.24
CA MET A 236 -2.88 23.01 12.18
C MET A 236 -2.53 23.65 10.83
N LEU A 237 -2.79 22.96 9.73
CA LEU A 237 -2.46 23.51 8.41
C LEU A 237 -3.37 24.67 8.03
N GLU A 238 -4.66 24.63 8.41
CA GLU A 238 -5.59 25.74 8.18
C GLU A 238 -5.15 27.04 8.87
N SER A 239 -4.53 26.94 10.06
CA SER A 239 -3.99 28.10 10.79
C SER A 239 -2.79 28.76 10.11
N ILE A 240 -2.14 28.11 9.13
CA ILE A 240 -1.06 28.69 8.35
C ILE A 240 -1.68 29.48 7.18
N PRO A 241 -1.65 30.83 7.21
CA PRO A 241 -2.45 31.66 6.31
C PRO A 241 -1.94 31.63 4.86
N ARG A 242 -0.61 31.63 4.66
CA ARG A 242 0.03 31.59 3.34
C ARG A 242 0.87 30.31 3.23
N LYS A 243 0.34 29.33 2.51
CA LYS A 243 0.98 28.03 2.28
C LYS A 243 0.73 27.54 0.87
N ARG A 244 1.69 26.77 0.34
CA ARG A 244 1.48 25.91 -0.83
C ARG A 244 1.71 24.47 -0.39
N VAL A 245 0.78 23.59 -0.74
CA VAL A 245 0.77 22.19 -0.33
C VAL A 245 1.09 21.31 -1.53
N ALA A 246 2.05 20.39 -1.36
CA ALA A 246 2.40 19.40 -2.34
C ALA A 246 2.19 17.97 -1.80
N MET A 247 1.61 17.09 -2.61
CA MET A 247 1.51 15.66 -2.29
C MET A 247 2.68 14.87 -2.88
N ILE A 248 3.36 14.08 -2.06
CA ILE A 248 4.50 13.27 -2.48
C ILE A 248 4.10 11.79 -2.47
N SER A 249 3.80 11.23 -3.64
CA SER A 249 3.27 9.86 -3.76
C SER A 249 3.51 9.29 -5.15
N GLY A 250 3.74 7.97 -5.27
CA GLY A 250 3.81 7.30 -6.57
C GLY A 250 2.55 7.47 -7.43
N TRP A 251 1.39 7.66 -6.79
CA TRP A 251 0.13 7.96 -7.48
C TRP A 251 0.11 9.32 -8.19
N ALA A 252 1.08 10.20 -7.91
CA ALA A 252 1.21 11.50 -8.57
C ALA A 252 1.72 11.41 -10.03
N VAL A 253 1.96 10.21 -10.56
CA VAL A 253 2.10 10.00 -12.00
C VAL A 253 0.82 10.39 -12.73
N ASP A 254 -0.34 10.19 -12.09
CA ASP A 254 -1.62 10.58 -12.68
C ASP A 254 -1.77 12.11 -12.67
N ALA A 255 -2.03 12.71 -13.83
CA ALA A 255 -2.18 14.16 -13.97
C ALA A 255 -3.32 14.73 -13.10
N ASN A 256 -4.31 13.92 -12.73
CA ASN A 256 -5.42 14.34 -11.87
C ASN A 256 -5.08 14.29 -10.37
N ALA A 257 -3.85 13.89 -9.98
CA ALA A 257 -3.47 13.74 -8.58
C ALA A 257 -3.61 15.03 -7.77
N VAL A 258 -3.29 16.18 -8.37
CA VAL A 258 -3.47 17.51 -7.76
C VAL A 258 -4.93 17.72 -7.31
N TYR A 259 -5.88 17.43 -8.19
CA TYR A 259 -7.32 17.50 -7.88
C TYR A 259 -7.75 16.41 -6.90
N ARG A 260 -7.24 15.17 -7.05
CA ARG A 260 -7.59 14.04 -6.17
C ARG A 260 -7.19 14.31 -4.72
N TYR A 261 -6.00 14.86 -4.51
CA TYR A 261 -5.45 15.14 -3.19
C TYR A 261 -5.83 16.51 -2.65
N GLN A 262 -6.39 17.40 -3.49
CA GLN A 262 -6.77 18.76 -3.13
C GLN A 262 -5.55 19.53 -2.59
N VAL A 263 -4.52 19.59 -3.43
CA VAL A 263 -3.21 20.21 -3.16
C VAL A 263 -2.83 21.12 -4.32
N ASP A 264 -1.79 21.93 -4.17
CA ASP A 264 -1.30 22.86 -5.20
C ASP A 264 -0.33 22.19 -6.19
N ALA A 265 0.37 21.14 -5.74
CA ALA A 265 1.30 20.35 -6.57
C ALA A 265 1.30 18.87 -6.16
N ALA A 266 1.73 17.99 -7.06
CA ALA A 266 1.90 16.57 -6.76
C ALA A 266 3.16 16.03 -7.46
N PHE A 267 3.97 15.26 -6.74
CA PHE A 267 5.27 14.78 -7.21
C PHE A 267 5.38 13.25 -7.11
N PRO A 268 5.72 12.55 -8.21
CA PRO A 268 5.73 11.08 -8.30
C PRO A 268 6.97 10.45 -7.65
N LEU A 269 7.17 10.69 -6.36
CA LEU A 269 8.16 9.98 -5.56
C LEU A 269 7.47 8.86 -4.79
N SER A 270 7.93 7.62 -4.98
CA SER A 270 7.35 6.41 -4.39
C SER A 270 8.36 5.63 -3.54
N ASP A 271 7.83 4.95 -2.52
CA ASP A 271 8.57 3.98 -1.70
C ASP A 271 8.31 2.54 -2.16
N HIS A 272 7.61 2.35 -3.28
CA HIS A 272 7.39 1.05 -3.91
C HIS A 272 8.13 0.94 -5.25
N ALA A 273 8.32 -0.29 -5.70
CA ALA A 273 8.73 -0.62 -7.05
C ALA A 273 7.72 -0.09 -8.08
N ASP A 274 8.23 0.49 -9.16
CA ASP A 274 7.42 0.86 -10.33
C ASP A 274 7.24 -0.36 -11.26
N TYR A 275 6.48 -0.22 -12.34
CA TYR A 275 6.24 -1.36 -13.24
C TYR A 275 7.54 -2.01 -13.77
N ASN A 276 8.53 -1.20 -14.13
CA ASN A 276 9.79 -1.73 -14.68
C ASN A 276 10.62 -2.41 -13.58
N ASP A 277 10.63 -1.85 -12.37
CA ASP A 277 11.27 -2.45 -11.21
C ASP A 277 10.62 -3.80 -10.85
N LEU A 278 9.28 -3.92 -10.94
CA LEU A 278 8.56 -5.17 -10.69
C LEU A 278 8.98 -6.27 -11.68
N VAL A 279 8.99 -5.97 -12.99
CA VAL A 279 9.43 -6.92 -14.03
C VAL A 279 10.89 -7.31 -13.82
N ARG A 280 11.76 -6.31 -13.58
CA ARG A 280 13.18 -6.54 -13.29
C ARG A 280 13.37 -7.42 -12.04
N TYR A 281 12.54 -7.26 -11.02
CA TYR A 281 12.64 -8.06 -9.80
C TYR A 281 12.36 -9.54 -10.08
N VAL A 282 11.38 -9.85 -10.94
CA VAL A 282 11.12 -11.23 -11.41
C VAL A 282 12.35 -11.79 -12.13
N ASP A 283 12.98 -11.01 -13.02
CA ASP A 283 14.19 -11.43 -13.74
C ASP A 283 15.38 -11.70 -12.80
N LEU A 284 15.51 -10.92 -11.73
CA LEU A 284 16.58 -11.04 -10.74
C LEU A 284 16.40 -12.29 -9.85
N VAL A 285 15.17 -12.59 -9.45
CA VAL A 285 14.82 -13.75 -8.60
C VAL A 285 14.78 -15.05 -9.40
N GLN A 286 14.50 -15.00 -10.72
CA GLN A 286 14.40 -16.17 -11.59
C GLN A 286 13.46 -17.28 -11.07
N PRO A 287 12.21 -16.96 -10.68
CA PRO A 287 11.33 -17.94 -10.10
C PRO A 287 10.75 -18.91 -11.14
N ARG A 288 10.38 -20.11 -10.68
CA ARG A 288 9.63 -21.06 -11.51
C ARG A 288 8.18 -20.63 -11.65
N ARG A 289 7.63 -19.98 -10.60
CA ARG A 289 6.30 -19.38 -10.60
C ARG A 289 6.22 -18.14 -9.71
N VAL A 290 5.30 -17.24 -10.04
CA VAL A 290 5.06 -15.98 -9.33
C VAL A 290 3.63 -15.93 -8.81
N PHE A 291 3.47 -15.49 -7.57
CA PHE A 291 2.20 -15.11 -7.00
C PHE A 291 2.18 -13.61 -6.78
N THR A 292 1.18 -12.94 -7.33
CA THR A 292 1.04 -11.48 -7.22
C THR A 292 -0.02 -11.14 -6.17
N LEU A 293 0.26 -10.07 -5.41
CA LEU A 293 -0.63 -9.52 -4.39
C LEU A 293 -0.56 -7.99 -4.39
N HIS A 294 -1.50 -7.36 -3.70
CA HIS A 294 -1.69 -5.90 -3.63
C HIS A 294 -1.92 -5.23 -5.00
N GLY A 295 -2.42 -3.99 -5.02
CA GLY A 295 -2.61 -3.20 -6.24
C GLY A 295 -3.25 -3.93 -7.42
N PHE A 296 -2.47 -4.09 -8.49
CA PHE A 296 -2.90 -4.61 -9.81
C PHE A 296 -2.47 -6.07 -10.04
N ALA A 297 -2.68 -6.91 -9.02
CA ALA A 297 -2.20 -8.29 -9.00
C ALA A 297 -2.61 -9.13 -10.22
N ALA A 298 -3.88 -9.10 -10.62
CA ALA A 298 -4.38 -9.90 -11.74
C ALA A 298 -3.81 -9.42 -13.08
N GLU A 299 -3.79 -8.10 -13.27
CA GLU A 299 -3.27 -7.47 -14.47
C GLU A 299 -1.77 -7.73 -14.64
N PHE A 300 -0.97 -7.58 -13.57
CA PHE A 300 0.45 -7.87 -13.63
C PHE A 300 0.75 -9.37 -13.82
N ALA A 301 -0.03 -10.25 -13.18
CA ALA A 301 0.11 -11.70 -13.40
C ALA A 301 -0.19 -12.08 -14.86
N ARG A 302 -1.21 -11.46 -15.48
CA ARG A 302 -1.50 -11.67 -16.90
C ARG A 302 -0.33 -11.19 -17.77
N ASP A 303 0.17 -9.98 -17.53
CA ASP A 303 1.30 -9.43 -18.27
C ASP A 303 2.54 -10.37 -18.15
N LEU A 304 2.83 -10.92 -16.97
CA LEU A 304 3.91 -11.90 -16.78
C LEU A 304 3.71 -13.19 -17.60
N ARG A 305 2.47 -13.72 -17.64
CA ARG A 305 2.16 -14.91 -18.45
C ARG A 305 2.32 -14.66 -19.95
N GLU A 306 1.96 -13.47 -20.42
CA GLU A 306 2.20 -13.07 -21.82
C GLU A 306 3.70 -13.06 -22.17
N HIS A 307 4.58 -12.88 -21.18
CA HIS A 307 6.04 -12.94 -21.31
C HIS A 307 6.62 -14.32 -20.94
N GLY A 308 5.80 -15.35 -20.79
CA GLY A 308 6.23 -16.73 -20.57
C GLY A 308 6.60 -17.09 -19.12
N VAL A 309 6.25 -16.24 -18.15
CA VAL A 309 6.44 -16.53 -16.72
C VAL A 309 5.15 -17.12 -16.14
N GLU A 310 5.24 -18.26 -15.45
CA GLU A 310 4.08 -18.83 -14.74
C GLU A 310 3.68 -17.89 -13.59
N ALA A 311 2.53 -17.21 -13.70
CA ALA A 311 2.11 -16.21 -12.71
C ALA A 311 0.61 -16.22 -12.41
N TRP A 312 0.25 -16.03 -11.13
CA TRP A 312 -1.14 -16.07 -10.66
C TRP A 312 -1.41 -15.02 -9.58
N ALA A 313 -2.56 -14.35 -9.64
CA ALA A 313 -2.99 -13.46 -8.56
C ALA A 313 -3.60 -14.24 -7.39
N LEU A 314 -3.22 -13.88 -6.17
CA LEU A 314 -3.71 -14.51 -4.94
C LEU A 314 -5.06 -13.95 -4.45
N THR A 315 -5.41 -12.74 -4.84
CA THR A 315 -6.52 -11.97 -4.25
C THR A 315 -7.81 -11.94 -5.07
N LYS A 316 -7.79 -12.44 -6.31
CA LYS A 316 -8.95 -12.47 -7.22
C LYS A 316 -9.17 -13.88 -7.76
N GLU A 317 -10.42 -14.23 -8.05
CA GLU A 317 -10.74 -15.43 -8.80
C GLU A 317 -10.15 -15.32 -10.22
N ASN A 318 -9.08 -16.06 -10.51
CA ASN A 318 -8.54 -16.24 -11.87
C ASN A 318 -9.49 -17.06 -12.78
N GLN A 319 -10.74 -17.30 -12.35
CA GLN A 319 -11.67 -18.28 -12.92
C GLN A 319 -12.13 -17.94 -14.35
N LEU A 320 -12.12 -16.66 -14.75
CA LEU A 320 -12.50 -16.27 -16.11
C LEU A 320 -11.42 -16.59 -17.15
N GLU A 321 -10.17 -16.81 -16.76
CA GLU A 321 -9.07 -17.12 -17.69
C GLU A 321 -8.95 -18.62 -17.99
N LEU A 322 -9.32 -19.49 -17.03
CA LEU A 322 -9.37 -20.95 -17.22
C LEU A 322 -10.38 -21.38 -18.30
N GLN A 323 -11.47 -20.62 -18.50
CA GLN A 323 -12.49 -20.97 -19.51
C GLN A 323 -12.07 -20.55 -20.93
N LEU A 324 -11.32 -19.45 -21.08
CA LEU A 324 -10.87 -18.95 -22.38
C LEU A 324 -9.75 -19.81 -22.99
N GLU A 325 -8.81 -20.30 -22.19
CA GLU A 325 -7.75 -21.21 -22.69
C GLU A 325 -8.30 -22.60 -23.07
N THR A 326 -9.30 -23.10 -22.34
CA THR A 326 -9.98 -24.37 -22.66
C THR A 326 -10.75 -24.24 -23.99
N LEU A 327 -11.49 -23.15 -24.19
CA LEU A 327 -12.20 -22.87 -25.45
C LEU A 327 -11.26 -22.59 -26.63
N ALA A 328 -10.10 -21.96 -26.39
CA ALA A 328 -9.09 -21.70 -27.42
C ALA A 328 -8.34 -22.97 -27.87
N ARG A 329 -8.25 -24.00 -27.00
CA ARG A 329 -7.73 -25.32 -27.36
C ARG A 329 -8.75 -26.16 -28.13
N ASP A 330 -10.03 -26.12 -27.75
CA ASP A 330 -11.10 -26.87 -28.41
C ASP A 330 -11.50 -26.31 -29.79
N SER A 331 -11.28 -25.01 -30.02
CA SER A 331 -11.48 -24.38 -31.34
C SER A 331 -10.35 -24.65 -32.34
N ARG A 332 -9.16 -25.07 -31.88
CA ARG A 332 -8.03 -25.43 -32.74
C ARG A 332 -8.01 -26.90 -33.16
N SER A 333 -8.79 -27.76 -32.49
CA SER A 333 -8.90 -29.19 -32.81
C SER A 333 -10.02 -29.53 -33.80
N SER A 334 -10.83 -28.55 -34.22
CA SER A 334 -12.06 -28.79 -35.01
C SER A 334 -12.11 -28.13 -36.39
N ILE A 335 -11.02 -27.51 -36.88
CA ILE A 335 -10.99 -26.99 -38.26
C ILE A 335 -10.60 -28.12 -39.23
N GLY A 336 -11.57 -29.00 -39.47
CA GLY A 336 -11.64 -29.86 -40.65
C GLY A 336 -12.31 -29.11 -41.80
N SER A 337 -11.65 -29.12 -42.95
CA SER A 337 -12.02 -28.50 -44.22
C SER A 337 -13.44 -28.77 -44.74
N SER A 338 -14.20 -27.72 -45.10
CA SER A 338 -14.82 -27.51 -46.44
C SER A 338 -15.72 -26.26 -46.49
N PRO A 339 -15.90 -25.59 -47.67
CA PRO A 339 -16.50 -24.25 -47.77
C PRO A 339 -17.90 -24.27 -48.40
N ILE A 340 -18.92 -23.68 -47.77
CA ILE A 340 -20.21 -23.39 -48.44
C ILE A 340 -20.86 -22.10 -47.91
N GLY A 341 -21.04 -21.13 -48.82
CA GLY A 341 -22.27 -20.36 -49.04
C GLY A 341 -22.75 -19.35 -47.99
N LEU A 342 -22.66 -18.06 -48.33
CA LEU A 342 -23.55 -17.02 -47.79
C LEU A 342 -25.00 -17.31 -48.20
N ASP A 343 -25.95 -17.24 -47.26
CA ASP A 343 -27.26 -16.64 -47.58
C ASP A 343 -27.94 -16.00 -46.37
N ARG A 344 -28.75 -15.00 -46.70
CA ARG A 344 -29.49 -14.08 -45.83
C ARG A 344 -30.74 -14.73 -45.24
N ASP A 345 -31.30 -14.00 -44.27
CA ASP A 345 -32.66 -14.09 -43.71
C ASP A 345 -32.90 -15.16 -42.64
N ILE A 346 -33.24 -14.70 -41.43
CA ILE A 346 -34.59 -14.82 -40.87
C ILE A 346 -34.63 -14.04 -39.54
N CYS A 347 -35.28 -12.88 -39.64
CA CYS A 347 -35.87 -12.15 -38.54
C CYS A 347 -37.33 -12.62 -38.44
N GLN A 348 -37.70 -13.40 -37.41
CA GLN A 348 -39.06 -13.50 -36.85
C GLN A 348 -39.15 -14.69 -35.87
N CYS A 349 -39.25 -14.42 -34.57
CA CYS A 349 -40.33 -14.96 -33.70
C CYS A 349 -40.16 -14.46 -32.24
N TRP A 350 -40.66 -13.26 -31.93
CA TRP A 350 -41.01 -12.89 -30.55
C TRP A 350 -42.47 -12.42 -30.58
N ARG A 351 -43.39 -13.36 -30.37
CA ARG A 351 -44.80 -13.08 -30.10
C ARG A 351 -45.31 -14.06 -29.05
N ASN A 352 -45.97 -13.48 -28.04
CA ASN A 352 -46.91 -14.08 -27.09
C ASN A 352 -46.36 -14.48 -25.71
N HIS A 353 -46.35 -13.54 -24.75
CA HIS A 353 -47.33 -13.55 -23.63
C HIS A 353 -47.10 -12.38 -22.65
N CYS A 354 -48.11 -11.51 -22.52
CA CYS A 354 -48.30 -10.66 -21.35
C CYS A 354 -49.81 -10.36 -21.21
N ARG A 355 -50.45 -10.83 -20.13
CA ARG A 355 -51.73 -10.33 -19.63
C ARG A 355 -51.56 -10.00 -18.15
N ASP A 356 -51.55 -8.69 -17.90
CA ASP A 356 -52.05 -7.99 -16.70
C ASP A 356 -51.16 -6.80 -16.30
N CYS A 357 -51.29 -5.73 -17.08
CA CYS A 357 -50.96 -4.38 -16.66
C CYS A 357 -52.22 -3.49 -16.76
N ARG A 358 -52.87 -3.24 -15.61
CA ARG A 358 -53.66 -2.03 -15.40
C ARG A 358 -53.33 -1.44 -14.03
N LYS A 359 -52.41 -0.48 -14.03
CA LYS A 359 -52.57 0.89 -13.51
C LYS A 359 -51.18 1.53 -13.37
N VAL A 360 -51.12 2.80 -13.77
CA VAL A 360 -49.95 3.70 -13.85
C VAL A 360 -49.14 3.54 -15.13
N GLY A 361 -49.41 4.42 -16.09
CA GLY A 361 -48.68 4.53 -17.35
C GLY A 361 -47.22 4.89 -17.12
N LYS A 362 -46.33 3.95 -17.49
CA LYS A 362 -44.94 4.22 -17.86
C LYS A 362 -44.57 3.31 -19.03
N ASN A 363 -43.98 3.89 -20.06
CA ASN A 363 -43.54 3.22 -21.29
C ASN A 363 -42.57 2.05 -20.95
N PRO A 364 -42.83 0.80 -21.40
CA PRO A 364 -41.95 -0.35 -21.13
C PRO A 364 -40.51 -0.15 -21.61
N LEU A 365 -40.31 0.61 -22.68
CA LEU A 365 -38.97 0.94 -23.19
C LEU A 365 -38.22 1.88 -22.24
N ALA A 366 -38.93 2.78 -21.56
CA ALA A 366 -38.35 3.71 -20.58
C ALA A 366 -37.99 3.00 -19.27
N CYS A 367 -38.74 1.98 -18.85
CA CYS A 367 -38.37 1.16 -17.70
C CYS A 367 -37.16 0.25 -17.99
N LYS A 368 -37.02 -0.26 -19.22
CA LYS A 368 -35.85 -1.07 -19.62
C LYS A 368 -34.58 -0.21 -19.70
N LEU A 369 -34.67 0.99 -20.27
CA LEU A 369 -33.56 1.94 -20.30
C LEU A 369 -33.19 2.45 -18.89
N LEU A 370 -34.15 2.62 -17.97
CA LEU A 370 -33.87 2.98 -16.58
C LEU A 370 -33.30 1.79 -15.76
N ALA A 371 -33.67 0.55 -16.07
CA ALA A 371 -33.12 -0.65 -15.44
C ALA A 371 -31.70 -0.95 -15.96
N GLU A 372 -31.44 -0.76 -17.26
CA GLU A 372 -30.10 -0.85 -17.85
C GLU A 372 -29.21 0.32 -17.42
N ALA A 373 -29.75 1.53 -17.27
CA ALA A 373 -29.01 2.66 -16.69
C ALA A 373 -28.73 2.45 -15.19
N ARG A 374 -29.62 1.82 -14.42
CA ARG A 374 -29.38 1.46 -13.00
C ARG A 374 -28.43 0.27 -12.85
N SER A 375 -28.47 -0.70 -13.75
CA SER A 375 -27.53 -1.83 -13.78
C SER A 375 -26.13 -1.37 -14.21
N LYS A 376 -26.02 -0.50 -15.21
CA LYS A 376 -24.75 0.13 -15.60
C LYS A 376 -24.23 1.15 -14.57
N ALA A 377 -25.11 1.86 -13.86
CA ALA A 377 -24.70 2.73 -12.75
C ALA A 377 -24.29 1.94 -11.49
N ALA A 378 -24.88 0.77 -11.24
CA ALA A 378 -24.47 -0.12 -10.15
C ALA A 378 -23.15 -0.86 -10.45
N SER A 379 -22.85 -1.16 -11.73
CA SER A 379 -21.59 -1.77 -12.16
C SER A 379 -20.47 -0.77 -12.48
N HIS A 380 -20.72 0.54 -12.44
CA HIS A 380 -19.68 1.59 -12.54
C HIS A 380 -19.45 2.37 -11.23
N CYS A 381 -20.24 2.10 -10.17
CA CYS A 381 -19.99 2.65 -8.83
C CYS A 381 -19.24 1.68 -7.90
N GLY A 382 -18.95 0.45 -8.34
CA GLY A 382 -18.20 -0.55 -7.55
C GLY A 382 -16.67 -0.44 -7.65
N ASP A 383 -16.14 0.20 -8.70
CA ASP A 383 -14.72 0.12 -9.08
C ASP A 383 -13.91 1.42 -8.87
N LEU A 384 -14.43 2.36 -8.09
CA LEU A 384 -13.77 3.66 -7.82
C LEU A 384 -13.26 3.84 -6.39
N PHE A 385 -13.22 2.77 -5.58
CA PHE A 385 -12.69 2.80 -4.21
C PHE A 385 -11.57 1.78 -3.99
N TYR A 386 -10.52 1.85 -4.82
CA TYR A 386 -9.18 1.37 -4.48
C TYR A 386 -8.26 2.59 -4.31
N GLY A 387 -8.49 3.32 -3.22
CA GLY A 387 -7.49 4.12 -2.54
C GLY A 387 -7.51 3.70 -1.07
N PRO A 388 -6.39 3.81 -0.32
CA PRO A 388 -6.40 3.48 1.09
C PRO A 388 -7.50 4.31 1.76
N ARG A 389 -8.54 3.63 2.26
CA ARG A 389 -9.54 4.28 3.10
C ARG A 389 -8.77 4.82 4.29
N PHE A 390 -8.71 6.14 4.40
CA PHE A 390 -8.25 6.84 5.58
C PHE A 390 -8.94 6.24 6.79
N CYS A 391 -8.21 5.46 7.58
CA CYS A 391 -8.61 5.12 8.93
C CYS A 391 -8.12 6.29 9.79
N PRO A 392 -9.01 7.15 10.33
CA PRO A 392 -8.58 8.15 11.29
C PRO A 392 -8.16 7.39 12.55
N GLU A 393 -6.95 7.67 13.04
CA GLU A 393 -6.50 7.29 14.38
C GLU A 393 -7.59 7.65 15.39
N ARG A 394 -8.37 6.66 15.85
CA ARG A 394 -9.31 6.85 16.96
C ARG A 394 -8.52 6.77 18.24
N SER A 395 -8.28 7.94 18.84
CA SER A 395 -7.93 8.07 20.25
C SER A 395 -9.03 7.43 21.09
N ALA A 396 -8.68 6.39 21.85
CA ALA A 396 -9.56 5.79 22.85
C ALA A 396 -9.69 6.73 24.05
N HIS A 397 -10.71 7.59 24.04
CA HIS A 397 -11.26 8.17 25.26
C HIS A 397 -12.42 7.29 25.74
N ILE A 398 -12.16 6.48 26.76
CA ILE A 398 -13.22 5.83 27.54
C ILE A 398 -13.69 6.85 28.57
N ALA A 399 -14.92 7.33 28.39
CA ALA A 399 -15.69 7.96 29.46
C ALA A 399 -17.09 7.37 29.42
N ASN A 400 -17.47 6.65 30.48
CA ASN A 400 -18.84 6.76 30.94
C ASN A 400 -18.93 6.63 32.45
N ARG A 401 -19.55 7.66 33.03
CA ARG A 401 -19.83 7.87 34.45
C ARG A 401 -20.89 6.88 34.91
N ARG A 402 -20.78 6.44 36.16
CA ARG A 402 -21.96 6.28 37.03
C ARG A 402 -21.78 7.17 38.24
N ILE A 403 -22.73 8.09 38.36
CA ILE A 403 -23.05 8.88 39.53
C ILE A 403 -23.78 7.93 40.47
N ASP A 404 -23.42 7.89 41.75
CA ASP A 404 -24.37 7.77 42.85
C ASP A 404 -23.72 8.22 44.18
N HIS A 405 -24.39 9.21 44.78
CA HIS A 405 -24.50 9.57 46.20
C HIS A 405 -23.24 9.84 47.07
N LEU A 406 -23.01 11.12 47.32
CA LEU A 406 -22.40 11.65 48.56
C LEU A 406 -23.49 11.94 49.61
N PRO A 407 -23.24 11.73 50.91
CA PRO A 407 -23.74 12.59 51.96
C PRO A 407 -22.74 13.71 52.28
N ARG A 408 -23.30 14.82 52.78
CA ARG A 408 -22.64 16.03 53.25
C ARG A 408 -22.04 15.86 54.65
N ASP A 409 -21.40 16.94 55.09
CA ASP A 409 -20.90 17.28 56.43
C ASP A 409 -19.55 16.65 56.78
N ASP A 410 -18.63 17.32 57.46
CA ASP A 410 -18.42 18.70 57.93
C ASP A 410 -17.07 18.67 58.67
N GLY A 411 -16.50 19.83 59.01
CA GLY A 411 -15.50 19.89 60.08
C GLY A 411 -14.02 19.93 59.67
N SER A 412 -13.50 21.15 59.64
CA SER A 412 -12.33 21.61 60.43
C SER A 412 -11.08 20.73 60.52
N GLY A 413 -9.92 21.31 60.19
CA GLY A 413 -8.66 20.94 60.82
C GLY A 413 -7.43 21.29 59.99
N GLU A 414 -6.89 22.48 60.23
CA GLU A 414 -5.47 22.76 60.05
C GLU A 414 -4.62 21.71 60.81
N ILE A 415 -3.41 21.42 60.32
CA ILE A 415 -2.13 21.64 61.03
C ILE A 415 -1.01 20.92 60.24
N GLU A 416 -0.01 21.74 59.90
CA GLU A 416 1.42 21.51 59.61
C GLU A 416 1.88 20.51 58.54
#